data_AF-A0A7D7WFY0-F1
#
_entry.id   AF-A0A7D7WFY0-F1
#
_cell.length_a   1.000
_cell.length_b   1.000
_cell.length_c   1.000
_cell.angle_alpha   90.00
_cell.angle_beta   90.00
_cell.angle_gamma   90.00
#
_symmetry.space_group_name_H-M   'P 1'
#
loop_
_entity.id
_entity.type
_entity.pdbx_description
1 polymer ?
#
loop_
_entity_poly.entity_id
_entity_poly.type
_entity_poly.pdbx_seq_one_letter_code
_entity_poly.pdbx_strand_id
1 'polypeptide(L)'
;MGTLSFTATVSLDGYAAGPDGDFQFGAPSEQVFRFHVERMAAISTEILGRRTYELMHYWESEPAGEDWGDDESEFARRWQALDIIAASSTLTPGDLTLENHRLVSDLTVDEIARTADAAPGEVEIFGPTTAAPAIRAGLVRDFRFFIVPVILGGGLRALPEEVTLDLQLVASRVFENGFTMLHYTAGGSTAQRSSATRDR
;
A
#
# COMPACT_ATOMS: atom_id res chain seq x y z
N MET A 1 -11.31 -1.90 16.48
CA MET A 1 -11.39 -1.69 15.02
C MET A 1 -10.00 -1.31 14.59
N GLY A 2 -9.39 -2.13 13.73
CA GLY A 2 -8.18 -1.75 13.03
C GLY A 2 -8.45 -0.61 12.06
N THR A 3 -7.38 0.07 11.66
CA THR A 3 -7.43 1.13 10.64
C THR A 3 -7.11 0.51 9.29
N LEU A 4 -7.81 0.94 8.23
CA LEU A 4 -7.47 0.59 6.85
C LEU A 4 -6.57 1.68 6.24
N SER A 5 -5.37 1.28 5.83
CA SER A 5 -4.38 2.16 5.19
C SER A 5 -4.08 1.75 3.76
N PHE A 6 -3.69 2.73 2.94
CA PHE A 6 -3.19 2.52 1.60
C PHE A 6 -1.76 3.06 1.51
N THR A 7 -0.84 2.19 1.10
CA THR A 7 0.55 2.57 0.82
C THR A 7 0.88 2.33 -0.64
N ALA A 8 1.53 3.31 -1.27
CA ALA A 8 1.98 3.18 -2.66
C ALA A 8 3.31 3.89 -2.90
N THR A 9 4.18 3.25 -3.69
CA THR A 9 5.30 3.91 -4.36
C THR A 9 4.78 4.52 -5.66
N VAL A 10 5.02 5.81 -5.86
CA VAL A 10 4.42 6.58 -6.96
C VAL A 10 5.45 7.47 -7.64
N SER A 11 5.33 7.64 -8.94
CA SER A 11 6.06 8.67 -9.67
C SER A 11 5.56 10.07 -9.28
N LEU A 12 6.33 11.10 -9.63
CA LEU A 12 5.98 12.50 -9.36
C LEU A 12 4.66 12.91 -10.03
N ASP A 13 4.32 12.31 -11.17
CA ASP A 13 3.08 12.52 -11.92
C ASP A 13 1.95 11.54 -11.55
N GLY A 14 2.13 10.75 -10.48
CA GLY A 14 1.04 10.01 -9.81
C GLY A 14 0.79 8.57 -10.30
N TYR A 15 1.76 7.94 -10.94
CA TYR A 15 1.67 6.57 -11.44
C TYR A 15 2.41 5.58 -10.53
N ALA A 16 1.79 4.43 -10.27
CA ALA A 16 2.37 3.33 -9.50
C ALA A 16 2.98 2.23 -10.40
N ALA A 17 2.74 2.31 -11.71
CA ALA A 17 3.43 1.53 -12.73
C ALA A 17 3.44 2.30 -14.05
N GLY A 18 4.49 2.15 -14.86
CA GLY A 18 4.61 2.74 -16.19
C GLY A 18 3.70 2.08 -17.24
N PRO A 19 3.72 2.56 -18.49
CA PRO A 19 2.86 2.05 -19.57
C PRO A 19 3.05 0.55 -19.86
N ASP A 20 4.27 0.04 -19.69
CA ASP A 20 4.62 -1.37 -19.91
C ASP A 20 4.29 -2.25 -18.68
N GLY A 21 3.72 -1.66 -17.63
CA GLY A 21 3.42 -2.35 -16.37
C GLY A 21 4.61 -2.47 -15.42
N ASP A 22 5.75 -1.85 -15.76
CA ASP A 22 6.91 -1.77 -14.87
C ASP A 22 6.61 -0.89 -13.65
N PHE A 23 6.77 -1.45 -12.46
CA PHE A 23 6.59 -0.78 -11.17
C PHE A 23 7.92 -0.62 -10.42
N GLN A 24 9.05 -0.97 -11.04
CA GLN A 24 10.40 -0.85 -10.48
C GLN A 24 11.15 0.38 -11.01
N PHE A 25 10.44 1.48 -11.25
CA PHE A 25 11.00 2.75 -11.75
C PHE A 25 11.79 3.55 -10.69
N GLY A 26 12.19 2.90 -9.59
CA GLY A 26 13.05 3.45 -8.55
C GLY A 26 13.31 2.42 -7.45
N ALA A 27 14.53 1.90 -7.36
CA ALA A 27 14.92 1.06 -6.24
C ALA A 27 14.98 1.90 -4.95
N PRO A 28 14.37 1.44 -3.84
CA PRO A 28 14.50 2.12 -2.56
C PRO A 28 15.98 2.12 -2.15
N SER A 29 16.48 3.25 -1.65
CA SER A 29 17.76 3.24 -0.93
C SER A 29 17.60 2.47 0.38
N GLU A 30 18.71 2.07 1.00
CA GLU A 30 18.71 1.43 2.33
C GLU A 30 17.90 2.23 3.36
N GLN A 31 17.97 3.57 3.33
CA GLN A 31 17.18 4.42 4.23
C GLN A 31 15.67 4.32 3.99
N VAL A 32 15.25 4.22 2.73
CA VAL A 32 13.83 4.06 2.37
C VAL A 32 13.34 2.67 2.78
N PHE A 33 14.16 1.64 2.53
CA PHE A 33 13.84 0.27 2.91
C PHE A 33 13.73 0.11 4.43
N ARG A 34 14.70 0.59 5.20
CA ARG A 34 14.64 0.59 6.67
C ARG A 34 13.40 1.29 7.20
N PHE A 35 13.07 2.47 6.66
CA PHE A 35 11.85 3.16 7.06
C PHE A 35 10.59 2.32 6.76
N HIS A 36 10.59 1.58 5.65
CA HIS A 36 9.52 0.67 5.30
C HIS A 36 9.43 -0.52 6.27
N VAL A 37 10.56 -1.04 6.73
CA VAL A 37 10.61 -2.10 7.75
C VAL A 37 10.09 -1.60 9.10
N GLU A 38 10.51 -0.39 9.53
CA GLU A 38 10.07 0.23 10.78
C GLU A 38 8.54 0.42 10.83
N ARG A 39 7.92 0.90 9.74
CA ARG A 39 6.46 1.10 9.69
C ARG A 39 5.66 -0.19 9.77
N MET A 40 6.21 -1.33 9.31
CA MET A 40 5.51 -2.62 9.31
C MET A 40 5.19 -3.09 10.73
N ALA A 41 5.81 -2.50 11.76
CA ALA A 41 5.50 -2.80 13.16
C ALA A 41 4.05 -2.54 13.57
N ALA A 42 3.35 -1.64 12.89
CA ALA A 42 1.94 -1.36 13.18
C ALA A 42 0.97 -2.29 12.43
N ILE A 43 1.45 -3.01 11.41
CA ILE A 43 0.62 -3.78 10.49
C ILE A 43 0.41 -5.18 11.06
N SER A 44 -0.86 -5.59 11.14
CA SER A 44 -1.21 -6.97 11.47
C SER A 44 -1.65 -7.76 10.24
N THR A 45 -2.14 -7.07 9.20
CA THR A 45 -2.74 -7.72 8.04
C THR A 45 -2.43 -6.95 6.76
N GLU A 46 -2.12 -7.64 5.68
CA GLU A 46 -2.03 -7.04 4.34
C GLU A 46 -3.03 -7.65 3.36
N ILE A 47 -3.62 -6.81 2.51
CA ILE A 47 -4.50 -7.19 1.41
C ILE A 47 -3.78 -6.90 0.09
N LEU A 48 -3.52 -7.94 -0.69
CA LEU A 48 -2.66 -7.87 -1.86
C LEU A 48 -3.35 -8.41 -3.10
N GLY A 49 -3.13 -7.77 -4.23
CA GLY A 49 -3.47 -8.36 -5.53
C GLY A 49 -2.48 -9.45 -5.91
N ARG A 50 -2.89 -10.37 -6.80
CA ARG A 50 -2.07 -11.51 -7.27
C ARG A 50 -0.61 -11.17 -7.56
N ARG A 51 -0.35 -10.16 -8.40
CA ARG A 51 1.02 -9.81 -8.82
C ARG A 51 1.91 -9.43 -7.65
N THR A 52 1.38 -8.66 -6.70
CA THR A 52 2.13 -8.27 -5.51
C THR A 52 2.38 -9.48 -4.62
N TYR A 53 1.35 -10.30 -4.41
CA TYR A 53 1.48 -11.53 -3.61
C TYR A 53 2.58 -12.45 -4.15
N GLU A 54 2.58 -12.73 -5.47
CA GLU A 54 3.60 -13.58 -6.11
C GLU A 54 5.03 -13.04 -5.95
N LEU A 55 5.21 -11.71 -5.93
CA LEU A 55 6.53 -11.09 -5.72
C LEU A 55 7.04 -11.24 -4.29
N MET A 56 6.13 -11.33 -3.32
CA MET A 56 6.51 -11.42 -1.90
C MET A 56 6.94 -12.82 -1.48
N HIS A 57 6.80 -13.83 -2.36
CA HIS A 57 7.35 -15.18 -2.12
C HIS A 57 8.85 -15.19 -1.83
N TYR A 58 9.59 -14.20 -2.34
CA TYR A 58 11.00 -14.02 -2.02
C TYR A 58 11.24 -13.95 -0.50
N TRP A 59 10.35 -13.30 0.25
CA TRP A 59 10.49 -13.05 1.69
C TRP A 59 10.03 -14.20 2.58
N GLU A 60 9.56 -15.29 2.00
CA GLU A 60 9.06 -16.46 2.75
C GLU A 60 10.17 -17.46 3.06
N SER A 61 11.27 -17.43 2.31
CA SER A 61 12.43 -18.28 2.55
C SER A 61 13.67 -17.66 1.90
N GLU A 62 14.75 -17.55 2.68
CA GLU A 62 16.02 -17.03 2.20
C GLU A 62 16.57 -17.89 1.04
N PRO A 63 16.87 -17.30 -0.13
CA PRO A 63 17.41 -18.05 -1.26
C PRO A 63 18.78 -18.66 -0.96
N ALA A 64 19.00 -19.91 -1.40
CA ALA A 64 20.28 -20.57 -1.20
C ALA A 64 21.43 -19.84 -1.93
N GLY A 65 22.43 -19.38 -1.16
CA GLY A 65 23.62 -18.70 -1.69
C GLY A 65 23.51 -17.18 -1.76
N GLU A 66 22.42 -16.61 -1.25
CA GLU A 66 22.28 -15.19 -0.92
C GLU A 66 22.14 -15.06 0.60
N ASP A 67 22.79 -14.05 1.19
CA ASP A 67 22.62 -13.72 2.60
C ASP A 67 21.85 -12.40 2.71
N TRP A 68 20.71 -12.42 3.39
CA TRP A 68 19.97 -11.22 3.74
C TRP A 68 20.76 -10.38 4.75
N GLY A 69 20.77 -9.06 4.53
CA GLY A 69 21.23 -8.12 5.55
C GLY A 69 20.27 -8.05 6.74
N ASP A 70 20.62 -7.21 7.73
CA ASP A 70 19.81 -7.05 8.95
C ASP A 70 18.39 -6.54 8.64
N ASP A 71 18.28 -5.54 7.76
CA ASP A 71 16.98 -4.94 7.40
C ASP A 71 16.14 -5.92 6.55
N GLU A 72 16.75 -6.70 5.66
CA GLU A 72 16.08 -7.73 4.85
C GLU A 72 15.57 -8.88 5.71
N SER A 73 16.39 -9.36 6.65
CA SER A 73 16.02 -10.38 7.61
C SER A 73 14.88 -9.92 8.52
N GLU A 74 14.90 -8.66 8.93
CA GLU A 74 13.81 -8.03 9.68
C GLU A 74 12.52 -7.94 8.86
N PHE A 75 12.61 -7.52 7.59
CA PHE A 75 11.48 -7.48 6.67
C PHE A 75 10.85 -8.87 6.53
N ALA A 76 11.66 -9.88 6.19
CA ALA A 76 11.19 -11.25 5.99
C ALA A 76 10.50 -11.80 7.24
N ARG A 77 11.09 -11.60 8.42
CA ARG A 77 10.48 -12.04 9.67
C ARG A 77 9.12 -11.37 9.93
N ARG A 78 8.99 -10.07 9.61
CA ARG A 78 7.71 -9.35 9.75
C ARG A 78 6.69 -9.85 8.73
N TRP A 79 7.10 -9.96 7.47
CA TRP A 79 6.29 -10.48 6.38
C TRP A 79 5.69 -11.84 6.74
N GLN A 80 6.52 -12.79 7.18
CA GLN A 80 6.08 -14.14 7.57
C GLN A 80 5.11 -14.16 8.76
N ALA A 81 5.08 -13.10 9.57
CA ALA A 81 4.20 -12.98 10.73
C ALA A 81 2.86 -12.27 10.43
N LEU A 82 2.70 -11.66 9.25
CA LEU A 82 1.48 -10.94 8.87
C LEU A 82 0.36 -11.90 8.50
N ASP A 83 -0.88 -11.57 8.84
CA ASP A 83 -2.02 -12.20 8.16
C ASP A 83 -2.09 -11.64 6.72
N ILE A 84 -2.10 -12.51 5.71
CA ILE A 84 -2.16 -12.05 4.30
C ILE A 84 -3.47 -12.47 3.66
N ILE A 85 -4.11 -11.53 2.97
CA ILE A 85 -5.26 -11.76 2.10
C ILE A 85 -4.81 -11.59 0.66
N ALA A 86 -4.64 -12.70 -0.04
CA ALA A 86 -4.41 -12.71 -1.48
C ALA A 86 -5.76 -12.54 -2.20
N ALA A 87 -5.99 -11.38 -2.80
CA ALA A 87 -7.16 -11.09 -3.61
C ALA A 87 -6.91 -11.49 -5.08
N SER A 88 -7.46 -12.63 -5.48
CA SER A 88 -7.28 -13.16 -6.83
C SER A 88 -8.31 -14.22 -7.21
N SER A 89 -8.92 -14.06 -8.39
CA SER A 89 -9.78 -15.09 -8.98
C SER A 89 -9.04 -16.23 -9.68
N THR A 90 -7.71 -16.13 -9.82
CA THR A 90 -6.89 -17.09 -10.58
C THR A 90 -5.90 -17.87 -9.72
N LEU A 91 -5.52 -17.35 -8.54
CA LEU A 91 -4.76 -18.15 -7.57
C LEU A 91 -5.65 -19.26 -7.01
N THR A 92 -5.00 -20.30 -6.53
CA THR A 92 -5.59 -21.46 -5.87
C THR A 92 -5.03 -21.58 -4.45
N PRO A 93 -5.67 -22.35 -3.55
CA PRO A 93 -5.11 -22.61 -2.23
C PRO A 93 -3.72 -23.25 -2.26
N GLY A 94 -3.35 -23.95 -3.34
CA GLY A 94 -2.01 -24.55 -3.50
C GLY A 94 -0.91 -23.54 -3.81
N ASP A 95 -1.26 -22.31 -4.18
CA ASP A 95 -0.33 -21.20 -4.39
C ASP A 95 -0.02 -20.45 -3.08
N LEU A 96 -0.72 -20.78 -1.98
CA LEU A 96 -0.44 -20.24 -0.66
C LEU A 96 0.61 -21.10 0.04
N THR A 97 1.67 -20.46 0.48
CA THR A 97 2.88 -21.09 1.05
C THR A 97 2.93 -21.04 2.57
N LEU A 98 2.27 -20.06 3.19
CA LEU A 98 2.20 -19.87 4.64
C LEU A 98 0.76 -20.02 5.16
N GLU A 99 0.59 -20.57 6.37
CA GLU A 99 -0.71 -20.93 6.94
C GLU A 99 -1.57 -19.71 7.34
N ASN A 100 -0.93 -18.58 7.63
CA ASN A 100 -1.54 -17.27 7.90
C ASN A 100 -1.95 -16.51 6.63
N HIS A 101 -1.77 -17.11 5.45
CA HIS A 101 -2.27 -16.55 4.20
C HIS A 101 -3.64 -17.16 3.86
N ARG A 102 -4.57 -16.34 3.39
CA ARG A 102 -5.86 -16.79 2.86
C ARG A 102 -6.16 -16.18 1.50
N LEU A 103 -6.84 -16.96 0.67
CA LEU A 103 -7.27 -16.56 -0.67
C LEU A 103 -8.70 -16.01 -0.63
N VAL A 104 -8.90 -14.86 -1.26
CA VAL A 104 -10.22 -14.26 -1.51
C VAL A 104 -10.38 -14.08 -3.02
N SER A 105 -11.31 -14.84 -3.63
CA SER A 105 -11.50 -14.84 -5.08
C SER A 105 -12.19 -13.58 -5.61
N ASP A 106 -13.05 -12.98 -4.79
CA ASP A 106 -13.76 -11.73 -5.07
C ASP A 106 -13.68 -10.83 -3.83
N LEU A 107 -12.81 -9.81 -3.90
CA LEU A 107 -12.56 -8.90 -2.80
C LEU A 107 -13.60 -7.76 -2.82
N THR A 108 -14.66 -7.93 -2.02
CA THR A 108 -15.71 -6.93 -1.88
C THR A 108 -15.34 -5.85 -0.86
N VAL A 109 -15.97 -4.68 -0.98
CA VAL A 109 -15.82 -3.58 0.01
C VAL A 109 -16.21 -4.04 1.42
N ASP A 110 -17.24 -4.89 1.55
CA ASP A 110 -17.68 -5.45 2.84
C ASP A 110 -16.67 -6.44 3.42
N GLU A 111 -15.96 -7.21 2.58
CA GLU A 111 -14.87 -8.08 3.04
C GLU A 111 -13.68 -7.27 3.56
N ILE A 112 -13.32 -6.18 2.87
CA ILE A 112 -12.27 -5.25 3.31
C ILE A 112 -12.65 -4.60 4.65
N ALA A 113 -13.88 -4.10 4.77
CA ALA A 113 -14.37 -3.48 6.00
C ALA A 113 -14.35 -4.47 7.18
N ARG A 114 -14.87 -5.69 6.99
CA ARG A 114 -14.85 -6.73 8.03
C ARG A 114 -13.44 -7.12 8.44
N THR A 115 -12.51 -7.19 7.48
CA THR A 115 -11.10 -7.46 7.76
C THR A 115 -10.51 -6.36 8.65
N ALA A 116 -10.70 -5.08 8.27
CA ALA A 116 -10.23 -3.95 9.05
C ALA A 116 -10.84 -3.92 10.46
N ASP A 117 -12.13 -4.21 10.60
CA ASP A 117 -12.81 -4.19 11.89
C ASP A 117 -12.31 -5.28 12.85
N ALA A 118 -12.01 -6.46 12.31
CA ALA A 118 -11.56 -7.63 13.07
C ALA A 118 -10.06 -7.63 13.39
N ALA A 119 -9.26 -6.86 12.64
CA ALA A 119 -7.81 -6.86 12.80
C ALA A 119 -7.37 -6.28 14.16
N PRO A 120 -6.34 -6.87 14.80
CA PRO A 120 -5.79 -6.37 16.06
C PRO A 120 -4.91 -5.13 15.88
N GLY A 121 -4.46 -4.86 14.64
CA GLY A 121 -3.62 -3.71 14.29
C GLY A 121 -4.07 -3.05 12.97
N GLU A 122 -3.14 -2.42 12.28
CA GLU A 122 -3.39 -1.79 10.99
C GLU A 122 -3.58 -2.86 9.90
N VAL A 123 -4.56 -2.64 9.03
CA VAL A 123 -4.74 -3.39 7.78
C VAL A 123 -4.24 -2.52 6.63
N GLU A 124 -3.20 -2.98 5.95
CA GLU A 124 -2.68 -2.29 4.78
C GLU A 124 -3.19 -2.94 3.50
N ILE A 125 -3.72 -2.14 2.58
CA ILE A 125 -4.09 -2.60 1.23
C ILE A 125 -3.04 -2.12 0.22
N PHE A 126 -2.42 -3.07 -0.49
CA PHE A 126 -1.38 -2.77 -1.47
C PHE A 126 -1.91 -2.96 -2.90
N GLY A 127 -1.48 -2.07 -3.79
CA GLY A 127 -1.81 -2.10 -5.21
C GLY A 127 -3.00 -1.19 -5.55
N PRO A 128 -2.87 -0.33 -6.59
CA PRO A 128 -3.92 0.63 -6.94
C PRO A 128 -5.25 -0.01 -7.30
N THR A 129 -5.23 -1.15 -8.01
CA THR A 129 -6.44 -1.85 -8.44
C THR A 129 -7.18 -2.49 -7.29
N THR A 130 -6.44 -3.08 -6.34
CA THR A 130 -6.98 -3.72 -5.13
C THR A 130 -7.59 -2.68 -4.20
N ALA A 131 -6.93 -1.53 -4.01
CA ALA A 131 -7.37 -0.48 -3.09
C ALA A 131 -8.51 0.39 -3.64
N ALA A 132 -8.66 0.50 -4.96
CA ALA A 132 -9.58 1.44 -5.59
C ALA A 132 -11.04 1.36 -5.09
N PRO A 133 -11.68 0.18 -4.92
CA PRO A 133 -13.04 0.10 -4.38
C PRO A 133 -13.16 0.65 -2.95
N ALA A 134 -12.20 0.33 -2.07
CA ALA A 134 -12.18 0.81 -0.69
C ALA A 134 -11.93 2.32 -0.59
N ILE A 135 -11.07 2.86 -1.45
CA ILE A 135 -10.84 4.30 -1.55
C ILE A 135 -12.11 5.02 -2.02
N ARG A 136 -12.79 4.52 -3.06
CA ARG A 136 -14.08 5.08 -3.53
C ARG A 136 -15.17 5.05 -2.47
N ALA A 137 -15.18 4.01 -1.65
CA ALA A 137 -16.11 3.86 -0.53
C ALA A 137 -15.74 4.73 0.70
N GLY A 138 -14.60 5.43 0.69
CA GLY A 138 -14.14 6.23 1.82
C GLY A 138 -13.75 5.39 3.05
N LEU A 139 -13.40 4.12 2.86
CA LEU A 139 -12.95 3.22 3.93
C LEU A 139 -11.49 3.45 4.31
N VAL A 140 -10.64 3.80 3.34
CA VAL A 140 -9.23 4.08 3.59
C VAL A 140 -9.11 5.44 4.26
N ARG A 141 -8.49 5.48 5.45
CA ARG A 141 -8.29 6.70 6.23
C ARG A 141 -6.85 7.13 6.36
N ASP A 142 -5.91 6.22 6.19
CA ASP A 142 -4.49 6.49 6.24
C ASP A 142 -3.85 6.25 4.88
N PHE A 143 -3.14 7.25 4.36
CA PHE A 143 -2.51 7.20 3.04
C PHE A 143 -1.01 7.47 3.19
N ARG A 144 -0.17 6.58 2.66
CA ARG A 144 1.27 6.76 2.63
C ARG A 144 1.78 6.68 1.20
N PHE A 145 2.38 7.76 0.72
CA PHE A 145 2.94 7.84 -0.62
C PHE A 145 4.45 7.93 -0.54
N PHE A 146 5.15 7.00 -1.19
CA PHE A 146 6.58 7.08 -1.43
C PHE A 146 6.80 7.62 -2.85
N ILE A 147 7.00 8.93 -2.95
CA ILE A 147 7.18 9.63 -4.21
C ILE A 147 8.61 9.45 -4.70
N VAL A 148 8.75 8.85 -5.87
CA VAL A 148 9.99 8.69 -6.63
C VAL A 148 10.18 9.93 -7.51
N PRO A 149 11.38 10.54 -7.55
CA PRO A 149 11.63 11.75 -8.34
C PRO A 149 11.76 11.46 -9.85
N VAL A 150 10.75 10.82 -10.44
CA VAL A 150 10.64 10.45 -11.85
C VAL A 150 9.27 10.83 -12.39
N ILE A 151 9.20 11.15 -13.68
CA ILE A 151 7.94 11.36 -14.43
C ILE A 151 7.81 10.18 -15.40
N LEU A 152 6.71 9.42 -15.31
CA LEU A 152 6.49 8.27 -16.20
C LEU A 152 5.70 8.67 -17.46
N GLY A 153 4.91 9.74 -17.40
CA GLY A 153 4.10 10.24 -18.50
C GLY A 153 2.84 9.40 -18.80
N GLY A 154 2.65 8.26 -18.12
CA GLY A 154 1.53 7.35 -18.32
C GLY A 154 1.67 6.06 -17.53
N GLY A 155 0.62 5.24 -17.55
CA GLY A 155 0.59 3.92 -16.91
C GLY A 155 -0.55 3.78 -15.89
N LEU A 156 -0.33 2.97 -14.87
CA LEU A 156 -1.32 2.70 -13.82
C LEU A 156 -1.29 3.82 -12.77
N ARG A 157 -2.35 4.62 -12.69
CA ARG A 157 -2.50 5.63 -11.63
C ARG A 157 -2.54 4.99 -10.25
N ALA A 158 -1.91 5.61 -9.28
CA ALA A 158 -1.90 5.12 -7.90
C ALA A 158 -3.27 5.25 -7.21
N LEU A 159 -4.01 6.30 -7.55
CA LEU A 159 -5.33 6.60 -7.00
C LEU A 159 -6.42 6.40 -8.08
N PRO A 160 -7.62 5.95 -7.69
CA PRO A 160 -8.74 5.85 -8.61
C PRO A 160 -9.20 7.23 -9.10
N GLU A 161 -9.73 7.25 -10.32
CA GLU A 161 -10.43 8.43 -10.85
C GLU A 161 -11.79 8.64 -10.14
N GLU A 162 -12.33 9.85 -10.28
CA GLU A 162 -13.65 10.25 -9.77
C GLU A 162 -13.79 10.19 -8.23
N VAL A 163 -12.66 10.23 -7.51
CA VAL A 163 -12.63 10.35 -6.04
C VAL A 163 -12.14 11.73 -5.65
N THR A 164 -12.82 12.35 -4.68
CA THR A 164 -12.37 13.58 -4.03
C THR A 164 -12.39 13.36 -2.52
N LEU A 165 -11.23 13.51 -1.89
CA LEU A 165 -11.04 13.35 -0.44
C LEU A 165 -10.26 14.54 0.09
N ASP A 166 -10.71 15.11 1.21
CA ASP A 166 -9.94 16.09 1.95
C ASP A 166 -8.93 15.35 2.84
N LEU A 167 -7.65 15.56 2.54
CA LEU A 167 -6.52 14.95 3.24
C LEU A 167 -5.82 15.97 4.14
N GLN A 168 -5.37 15.52 5.31
CA GLN A 168 -4.54 16.29 6.24
C GLN A 168 -3.15 15.65 6.31
N LEU A 169 -2.10 16.46 6.16
CA LEU A 169 -0.72 15.99 6.28
C LEU A 169 -0.44 15.64 7.74
N VAL A 170 -0.01 14.40 7.98
CA VAL A 170 0.38 13.90 9.29
C VAL A 170 1.89 13.93 9.44
N ALA A 171 2.62 13.45 8.44
CA ALA A 171 4.07 13.44 8.44
C ALA A 171 4.63 13.54 7.01
N SER A 172 5.86 14.05 6.90
CA SER A 172 6.63 14.00 5.67
C SER A 172 8.10 13.69 5.97
N ARG A 173 8.77 13.03 5.04
CA ARG A 173 10.21 12.74 5.10
C ARG A 173 10.81 12.81 3.71
N VAL A 174 11.90 13.56 3.56
CA VAL A 174 12.72 13.58 2.35
C VAL A 174 13.95 12.72 2.60
N PHE A 175 14.25 11.81 1.69
CA PHE A 175 15.41 10.93 1.73
C PHE A 175 16.53 11.48 0.84
N GLU A 176 17.78 11.05 1.09
CA GLU A 176 18.96 11.56 0.37
C GLU A 176 18.92 11.28 -1.14
N ASN A 177 18.28 10.19 -1.57
CA ASN A 177 18.10 9.84 -2.97
C ASN A 177 16.94 10.59 -3.65
N GLY A 178 16.36 11.59 -2.97
CA GLY A 178 15.25 12.40 -3.49
C GLY A 178 13.87 11.75 -3.35
N PHE A 179 13.75 10.54 -2.79
CA PHE A 179 12.46 10.00 -2.42
C PHE A 179 11.79 10.90 -1.39
N THR A 180 10.47 11.02 -1.48
CA THR A 180 9.68 11.75 -0.47
C THR A 180 8.56 10.85 0.03
N MET A 181 8.56 10.54 1.32
CA MET A 181 7.41 9.91 1.97
C MET A 181 6.47 10.99 2.48
N LEU A 182 5.19 10.86 2.13
CA LEU A 182 4.11 11.68 2.67
C LEU A 182 3.07 10.78 3.32
N HIS A 183 2.70 11.08 4.56
CA HIS A 183 1.64 10.40 5.30
C HIS A 183 0.48 11.38 5.50
N TYR A 184 -0.69 10.99 5.04
CA TYR A 184 -1.93 11.74 5.15
C TYR A 184 -3.01 10.95 5.86
N THR A 185 -3.95 11.65 6.48
CA THR A 185 -5.22 11.08 6.94
C THR A 185 -6.41 11.75 6.27
N ALA A 186 -7.46 10.97 5.99
CA ALA A 186 -8.73 11.48 5.50
C ALA A 186 -9.69 11.77 6.67
N GLY A 187 -10.34 12.94 6.66
CA GLY A 187 -11.40 13.27 7.62
C GLY A 187 -10.97 14.08 8.86
N GLY A 188 -9.89 14.85 8.79
CA GLY A 188 -9.59 15.87 9.79
C GLY A 188 -10.52 17.08 9.66
N SER A 189 -11.19 17.46 10.77
CA SER A 189 -12.13 18.58 10.96
C SER A 189 -12.23 19.60 9.82
N THR A 190 -13.41 19.61 9.18
CA THR A 190 -13.91 20.66 8.28
C THR A 190 -13.81 22.05 8.91
N ALA A 191 -12.83 22.85 8.49
CA ALA A 191 -13.05 24.29 8.39
C ALA A 191 -13.81 24.52 7.08
N GLN A 192 -15.13 24.66 7.20
CA GLN A 192 -16.09 25.06 6.17
C GLN A 192 -15.49 26.12 5.24
N ARG A 193 -15.02 25.74 4.06
CA ARG A 193 -14.91 26.69 2.95
C ARG A 193 -16.32 26.88 2.42
N SER A 194 -17.02 27.84 3.01
CA SER A 194 -18.20 28.44 2.41
C SER A 194 -17.82 28.89 1.01
N SER A 195 -18.29 28.16 -0.01
CA SER A 195 -18.30 28.64 -1.38
C SER A 195 -19.27 29.82 -1.44
N ALA A 196 -18.76 31.01 -1.14
CA ALA A 196 -19.44 32.24 -1.47
C ALA A 196 -19.51 32.32 -2.99
N THR A 197 -20.75 32.21 -3.48
CA THR A 197 -21.26 32.69 -4.75
C THR A 197 -20.40 33.82 -5.32
N ARG A 198 -19.84 33.61 -6.52
CA ARG A 198 -19.57 34.71 -7.44
C ARG A 198 -20.37 34.48 -8.71
N ASP A 199 -21.57 35.02 -8.69
CA ASP A 199 -22.12 35.65 -9.88
C ASP A 199 -21.15 36.75 -10.33
N ARG A 200 -20.71 36.67 -11.59
CA ARG A 200 -20.58 37.79 -12.54
C ARG A 200 -20.19 37.27 -13.91
#